data_AF-A0A7C0TYW9-F1
#
_entry.id   AF-A0A7C0TYW9-F1
#
_cell.length_a   1.000
_cell.length_b   1.000
_cell.length_c   1.000
_cell.angle_alpha   90.00
_cell.angle_beta   90.00
_cell.angle_gamma   90.00
#
_symmetry.space_group_name_H-M   'P 1'
#
loop_
_entity.id
_entity.type
_entity.pdbx_description
1 polymer ?
#
loop_
_entity_poly.entity_id
_entity_poly.type
_entity_poly.pdbx_seq_one_letter_code
_entity_poly.pdbx_strand_id
1 'polypeptide(L)'
;MLLMFESLKRVSDIYINPRNYKIMPLFLRNWRDLLSLDEKTYGIYAKTIYNPKERFLIKSKKDEQKAFKLVELYNELLKNPTKFCHKEYYEYQLKVKQFKGLPFANGWVGSRVVLVGEAPGRKGCGYTGICFYRDASGILLRKALFTLGINPDFVYITNVVKCNPPGNKLRGFDERELSLLR
;
A
#
# COMPACT_ATOMS: atom_id res chain seq x y z
N MET A 1 -0.15 11.59 -5.54
CA MET A 1 0.01 10.14 -5.76
C MET A 1 1.47 9.73 -5.86
N LEU A 2 2.31 10.60 -6.42
CA LEU A 2 3.72 10.34 -6.65
C LEU A 2 4.54 10.56 -5.38
N LEU A 3 5.59 9.77 -5.20
CA LEU A 3 6.56 9.89 -4.14
C LEU A 3 7.95 9.94 -4.80
N MET A 4 8.63 11.08 -4.69
CA MET A 4 9.97 11.23 -5.25
C MET A 4 10.98 10.61 -4.28
N PHE A 5 11.88 9.79 -4.78
CA PHE A 5 12.89 9.15 -3.94
C PHE A 5 13.76 10.18 -3.21
N GLU A 6 14.04 11.31 -3.86
CA GLU A 6 14.84 12.42 -3.34
C GLU A 6 14.17 13.15 -2.16
N SER A 7 12.85 13.03 -2.02
CA SER A 7 12.13 13.58 -0.86
C SER A 7 12.19 12.69 0.39
N LEU A 8 12.72 11.47 0.26
CA LEU A 8 12.88 10.55 1.38
C LEU A 8 14.13 10.89 2.17
N LYS A 9 14.03 10.77 3.50
CA LYS A 9 15.20 10.89 4.37
C LYS A 9 15.78 9.50 4.61
N ARG A 10 17.07 9.34 4.38
CA ARG A 10 17.80 8.15 4.83
C ARG A 10 18.14 8.31 6.31
N VAL A 11 17.79 7.30 7.11
CA VAL A 11 18.16 7.21 8.53
C VAL A 11 18.79 5.84 8.72
N SER A 12 20.10 5.80 8.98
CA SER A 12 20.87 4.56 9.04
C SER A 12 20.75 3.76 7.71
N ASP A 13 20.24 2.53 7.76
CA ASP A 13 20.02 1.61 6.65
C ASP A 13 18.59 1.69 6.05
N ILE A 14 17.70 2.50 6.62
CA ILE A 14 16.31 2.64 6.16
C ILE A 14 16.02 4.01 5.53
N TYR A 15 14.93 4.05 4.75
CA TYR A 15 14.35 5.27 4.23
C TYR A 15 13.04 5.55 4.96
N ILE A 16 12.81 6.82 5.27
CA ILE A 16 11.57 7.29 5.89
C ILE A 16 11.00 8.45 5.08
N ASN A 17 9.68 8.61 5.14
CA ASN A 17 9.00 9.79 4.64
C ASN A 17 8.68 10.72 5.84
N PRO A 18 9.38 11.84 6.02
CA PRO A 18 9.15 12.74 7.17
C PRO A 18 7.70 13.21 7.29
N ARG A 19 6.96 13.30 6.17
CA ARG A 19 5.55 13.72 6.15
C ARG A 19 4.59 12.71 6.79
N ASN A 20 5.04 11.47 7.02
CA ASN A 20 4.24 10.45 7.67
C ASN A 20 4.24 10.55 9.20
N TYR A 21 5.17 11.32 9.78
CA TYR A 21 5.36 11.38 11.23
C TYR A 21 4.59 12.54 11.85
N LYS A 22 3.85 12.24 12.93
CA LYS A 22 3.33 13.28 13.83
C LYS A 22 4.44 13.88 14.68
N ILE A 23 5.35 13.02 15.14
CA ILE A 23 6.52 13.34 15.95
C ILE A 23 7.68 12.53 15.38
N MET A 24 8.82 13.17 15.18
CA MET A 24 10.01 12.49 14.64
C MET A 24 10.65 11.62 15.72
N PRO A 25 10.95 10.33 15.47
CA PRO A 25 11.69 9.50 16.42
C PRO A 25 13.13 9.99 16.56
N LEU A 26 13.64 9.99 17.81
CA LEU A 26 15.02 10.40 18.12
C LEU A 26 16.05 9.39 17.62
N PHE A 27 15.72 8.08 17.69
CA PHE A 27 16.61 7.00 17.30
C PHE A 27 15.87 5.98 16.41
N LEU A 28 16.44 5.71 15.23
CA LEU A 28 16.04 4.62 14.33
C LEU A 28 17.31 4.00 13.74
N ARG A 29 17.63 2.76 14.12
CA ARG A 29 18.85 2.09 13.65
C ARG A 29 18.61 1.14 12.50
N ASN A 30 17.45 0.49 12.46
CA ASN A 30 17.10 -0.50 11.44
C ASN A 30 15.58 -0.67 11.29
N TRP A 31 15.19 -1.57 10.40
CA TRP A 31 13.78 -1.87 10.13
C TRP A 31 13.00 -2.39 11.35
N ARG A 32 13.65 -3.03 12.33
CA ARG A 32 12.97 -3.52 13.54
C ARG A 32 12.52 -2.35 14.41
N ASP A 33 13.39 -1.37 14.60
CA ASP A 33 13.06 -0.11 15.31
C ASP A 33 11.90 0.59 14.59
N LEU A 34 11.94 0.68 13.26
CA LEU A 34 10.86 1.25 12.46
C LEU A 34 9.52 0.53 12.67
N LEU A 35 9.50 -0.80 12.63
CA LEU A 35 8.27 -1.56 12.82
C LEU A 35 7.74 -1.51 14.26
N SER A 36 8.60 -1.17 15.24
CA SER A 36 8.25 -1.07 16.67
C SER A 36 7.49 0.19 17.05
N LEU A 37 7.56 1.24 16.23
CA LEU A 37 6.89 2.53 16.48
C LEU A 37 5.39 2.34 16.74
N ASP A 38 4.79 3.06 17.68
CA ASP A 38 3.34 3.01 17.88
C ASP A 38 2.59 4.07 17.04
N GLU A 39 1.37 3.76 16.62
CA GLU A 39 0.57 4.65 15.76
C GLU A 39 0.07 5.91 16.50
N LYS A 40 -0.07 5.86 17.82
CA LYS A 40 -0.62 6.96 18.62
C LYS A 40 0.37 8.12 18.63
N THR A 41 1.63 7.82 18.94
CA THR A 41 2.74 8.76 19.03
C THR A 41 3.23 9.18 17.64
N TYR A 42 3.59 8.22 16.79
CA TYR A 42 4.33 8.52 15.56
C TYR A 42 3.42 8.72 14.34
N GLY A 43 2.20 8.20 14.39
CA GLY A 43 1.22 8.29 13.31
C GLY A 43 1.03 6.97 12.56
N ILE A 44 -0.13 6.84 11.92
CA ILE A 44 -0.57 5.58 11.30
C ILE A 44 0.32 5.15 10.14
N TYR A 45 1.04 6.05 9.46
CA TYR A 45 1.92 5.72 8.32
C TYR A 45 3.42 5.71 8.68
N ALA A 46 3.77 5.83 9.96
CA ALA A 46 5.15 5.99 10.41
C ALA A 46 6.07 4.79 10.12
N LYS A 47 5.50 3.62 9.76
CA LYS A 47 6.26 2.37 9.50
C LYS A 47 6.45 2.06 8.01
N THR A 48 6.17 3.01 7.14
CA THR A 48 6.31 2.93 5.69
C THR A 48 6.65 4.31 5.14
N ILE A 49 7.21 4.37 3.93
CA ILE A 49 7.38 5.64 3.20
C ILE A 49 6.08 6.10 2.52
N TYR A 50 5.07 5.23 2.43
CA TYR A 50 3.84 5.47 1.69
C TYR A 50 2.72 6.06 2.55
N ASN A 51 1.86 6.85 1.92
CA ASN A 51 0.59 7.29 2.47
C ASN A 51 -0.42 7.46 1.32
N PRO A 52 -1.72 7.66 1.57
CA PRO A 52 -2.72 7.77 0.51
C PRO A 52 -2.45 8.84 -0.55
N LYS A 53 -1.67 9.88 -0.23
CA LYS A 53 -1.28 10.95 -1.15
C LYS A 53 0.02 10.62 -1.90
N GLU A 54 0.85 9.70 -1.41
CA GLU A 54 2.19 9.37 -1.90
C GLU A 54 2.34 7.84 -1.93
N ARG A 55 1.98 7.20 -3.05
CA ARG A 55 1.88 5.74 -3.20
C ARG A 55 2.89 5.17 -4.19
N PHE A 56 3.27 5.95 -5.19
CA PHE A 56 4.12 5.49 -6.29
C PHE A 56 5.50 6.09 -6.15
N LEU A 57 6.46 5.29 -5.70
CA LEU A 57 7.84 5.69 -5.59
C LEU A 57 8.47 5.77 -6.99
N ILE A 58 9.07 6.92 -7.28
CA ILE A 58 9.80 7.24 -8.51
C ILE A 58 11.28 7.40 -8.15
N LYS A 59 12.16 6.60 -8.78
CA LYS A 59 13.61 6.65 -8.57
C LYS A 59 14.38 7.13 -9.80
N SER A 60 13.71 7.26 -10.94
CA SER A 60 14.33 7.62 -12.22
C SER A 60 13.32 8.25 -13.16
N LYS A 61 13.78 8.96 -14.19
CA LYS A 61 12.91 9.50 -15.24
C LYS A 61 12.08 8.43 -15.96
N LYS A 62 12.60 7.20 -16.07
CA LYS A 62 11.88 6.07 -16.68
C LYS A 62 10.66 5.64 -15.86
N ASP A 63 10.71 5.86 -14.54
CA ASP A 63 9.61 5.54 -13.62
C ASP A 63 8.46 6.53 -13.77
N GLU A 64 8.74 7.80 -14.08
CA GLU A 64 7.75 8.87 -14.15
C GLU A 64 6.61 8.53 -15.11
N GLN A 65 6.93 8.09 -16.34
CA GLN A 65 5.92 7.72 -17.33
C GLN A 65 5.00 6.59 -16.84
N LYS A 66 5.57 5.57 -16.18
CA LYS A 66 4.77 4.48 -15.59
C LYS A 66 3.92 4.99 -14.44
N ALA A 67 4.47 5.85 -13.59
CA ALA A 67 3.74 6.43 -12.48
C ALA A 67 2.56 7.29 -12.94
N PHE A 68 2.72 8.09 -13.99
CA PHE A 68 1.63 8.87 -14.57
C PHE A 68 0.50 7.98 -15.10
N LYS A 69 0.81 6.92 -15.85
CA LYS A 69 -0.19 5.93 -16.29
C LYS A 69 -0.93 5.28 -15.12
N LEU A 70 -0.22 4.97 -14.04
CA LEU A 70 -0.85 4.42 -12.83
C LEU A 70 -1.75 5.45 -12.13
N VAL A 71 -1.40 6.74 -12.16
CA VAL A 71 -2.26 7.81 -11.65
C VAL A 71 -3.52 7.97 -12.49
N GLU A 72 -3.41 7.87 -13.82
CA GLU A 72 -4.57 7.87 -14.73
C GLU A 72 -5.51 6.70 -14.43
N LEU A 73 -4.96 5.49 -14.28
CA LEU A 73 -5.73 4.30 -13.92
C LEU A 73 -6.39 4.45 -12.53
N TYR A 74 -5.69 5.06 -11.56
CA TYR A 74 -6.28 5.36 -10.26
C TYR A 74 -7.43 6.38 -10.36
N ASN A 75 -7.31 7.39 -11.23
CA ASN A 75 -8.39 8.35 -11.47
C ASN A 75 -9.59 7.68 -12.15
N GLU A 76 -9.38 6.72 -13.05
CA GLU A 76 -10.46 5.90 -13.62
C GLU A 76 -11.18 5.10 -12.52
N LEU A 77 -10.43 4.47 -11.62
CA LEU A 77 -10.98 3.79 -10.45
C LEU A 77 -11.86 4.73 -9.61
N LEU A 78 -11.41 5.96 -9.36
CA LEU A 78 -12.19 6.92 -8.57
C LEU A 78 -13.45 7.39 -9.29
N LYS A 79 -13.43 7.52 -10.62
CA LYS A 79 -14.59 7.91 -11.44
C LYS A 79 -15.62 6.79 -11.52
N ASN A 80 -15.17 5.55 -11.74
CA ASN A 80 -16.02 4.38 -12.00
C ASN A 80 -15.67 3.20 -11.09
N PRO A 81 -15.84 3.32 -9.75
CA PRO A 81 -15.36 2.32 -8.81
C PRO A 81 -16.00 0.94 -8.99
N THR A 82 -17.25 0.89 -9.46
CA THR A 82 -17.98 -0.36 -9.70
C THR A 82 -17.46 -1.17 -10.89
N LYS A 83 -16.58 -0.60 -11.73
CA LYS A 83 -15.85 -1.35 -12.78
C LYS A 83 -14.70 -2.19 -12.19
N PHE A 84 -14.19 -1.79 -11.03
CA PHE A 84 -13.01 -2.40 -10.38
C PHE A 84 -13.36 -3.12 -9.07
N CYS A 85 -14.58 -2.95 -8.59
CA CYS A 85 -15.09 -3.49 -7.35
C CYS A 85 -16.55 -3.91 -7.52
N HIS A 86 -16.95 -5.03 -6.91
CA HIS A 86 -18.37 -5.28 -6.70
C HIS A 86 -19.00 -4.13 -5.92
N LYS A 87 -20.24 -3.76 -6.26
CA LYS A 87 -20.98 -2.65 -5.64
C LYS A 87 -21.00 -2.76 -4.10
N GLU A 88 -21.29 -3.95 -3.58
CA GLU A 88 -21.28 -4.23 -2.13
C GLU A 88 -19.90 -3.97 -1.49
N TYR A 89 -18.81 -4.35 -2.16
CA TYR A 89 -17.46 -4.15 -1.63
C TYR A 89 -17.10 -2.67 -1.64
N TYR A 90 -17.48 -1.94 -2.69
CA TYR A 90 -17.28 -0.50 -2.75
C TYR A 90 -18.03 0.20 -1.62
N GLU A 91 -19.31 -0.10 -1.42
CA GLU A 91 -20.12 0.47 -0.34
C GLU A 91 -19.53 0.15 1.04
N TYR A 92 -19.06 -1.08 1.26
CA TYR A 92 -18.41 -1.45 2.51
C TYR A 92 -17.04 -0.77 2.68
N GLN A 93 -16.25 -0.67 1.61
CA GLN A 93 -14.98 0.02 1.60
C GLN A 93 -15.12 1.50 1.97
N LEU A 94 -16.21 2.16 1.53
CA LEU A 94 -16.51 3.54 1.94
C LEU A 94 -16.77 3.67 3.44
N LYS A 95 -17.37 2.65 4.08
CA LYS A 95 -17.61 2.62 5.54
C LYS A 95 -16.33 2.34 6.35
N VAL A 96 -15.38 1.60 5.79
CA VAL A 96 -14.16 1.15 6.50
C VAL A 96 -13.01 2.14 6.41
N LYS A 97 -12.84 2.81 5.26
CA LYS A 97 -11.66 3.66 5.02
C LYS A 97 -11.56 4.82 6.00
N GLN A 98 -10.34 5.20 6.37
CA GLN A 98 -10.02 6.41 7.12
C GLN A 98 -9.10 7.34 6.32
N PHE A 99 -9.24 7.32 4.99
CA PHE A 99 -8.46 8.14 4.07
C PHE A 99 -9.31 8.60 2.87
N LYS A 100 -8.85 9.66 2.20
CA LYS A 100 -9.44 10.14 0.94
C LYS A 100 -9.01 9.25 -0.22
N GLY A 101 -9.98 8.74 -0.98
CA GLY A 101 -9.76 7.86 -2.13
C GLY A 101 -10.19 6.42 -1.89
N LEU A 102 -9.54 5.49 -2.62
CA LEU A 102 -9.76 4.04 -2.54
C LEU A 102 -8.43 3.29 -2.46
N PRO A 103 -8.43 2.03 -1.99
CA PRO A 103 -7.25 1.17 -2.09
C PRO A 103 -6.89 0.93 -3.55
N PHE A 104 -5.59 0.77 -3.84
CA PHE A 104 -5.13 0.56 -5.20
C PHE A 104 -3.83 -0.23 -5.24
N ALA A 105 -2.71 0.44 -4.97
CA ALA A 105 -1.37 -0.12 -4.90
C ALA A 105 -0.45 0.88 -4.18
N ASN A 106 0.74 0.40 -3.82
CA ASN A 106 1.88 1.21 -3.43
C ASN A 106 3.19 0.50 -3.77
N GLY A 107 4.28 1.24 -3.92
CA GLY A 107 5.58 0.65 -4.21
C GLY A 107 6.40 1.45 -5.22
N TRP A 108 7.62 0.96 -5.46
CA TRP A 108 8.46 1.45 -6.56
C TRP A 108 7.87 1.01 -7.90
N VAL A 109 7.52 1.96 -8.76
CA VAL A 109 6.92 1.65 -10.08
C VAL A 109 7.89 1.00 -11.06
N GLY A 110 9.19 1.11 -10.79
CA GLY A 110 10.26 0.40 -11.50
C GLY A 110 10.65 -0.93 -10.87
N SER A 111 9.93 -1.39 -9.84
CA SER A 111 10.25 -2.66 -9.17
C SER A 111 10.20 -3.82 -10.16
N ARG A 112 11.16 -4.74 -10.02
CA ARG A 112 11.24 -5.97 -10.82
C ARG A 112 10.36 -7.09 -10.27
N VAL A 113 9.81 -6.89 -9.07
CA VAL A 113 8.93 -7.84 -8.41
C VAL A 113 7.63 -7.13 -8.07
N VAL A 114 6.52 -7.80 -8.39
CA VAL A 114 5.16 -7.36 -8.05
C VAL A 114 4.56 -8.41 -7.12
N LEU A 115 4.05 -7.96 -5.98
CA LEU A 115 3.26 -8.80 -5.08
C LEU A 115 1.79 -8.45 -5.23
N VAL A 116 0.98 -9.46 -5.54
CA VAL A 116 -0.46 -9.31 -5.75
C VAL A 116 -1.18 -10.12 -4.68
N GLY A 117 -1.85 -9.43 -3.76
CA GLY A 117 -2.76 -10.04 -2.81
C GLY A 117 -4.15 -10.23 -3.37
N GLU A 118 -5.02 -10.86 -2.59
CA GLU A 118 -6.40 -11.13 -2.97
C GLU A 118 -7.26 -9.84 -2.94
N ALA A 119 -7.39 -9.25 -1.74
CA ALA A 119 -8.24 -8.09 -1.51
C ALA A 119 -7.74 -7.23 -0.34
N PRO A 120 -8.20 -5.98 -0.20
CA PRO A 120 -7.82 -5.11 0.92
C PRO A 120 -8.42 -5.62 2.23
N GLY A 121 -7.58 -5.94 3.23
CA GLY A 121 -8.06 -6.30 4.56
C GLY A 121 -8.65 -5.11 5.33
N ARG A 122 -9.69 -5.37 6.15
CA ARG A 122 -10.40 -4.33 6.93
C ARG A 122 -9.51 -3.46 7.79
N LYS A 123 -8.53 -4.02 8.50
CA LYS A 123 -7.65 -3.26 9.42
C LYS A 123 -6.40 -2.71 8.73
N GLY A 124 -6.02 -3.26 7.58
CA GLY A 124 -4.84 -2.86 6.82
C GLY A 124 -5.20 -1.97 5.65
N CYS A 125 -5.06 -2.48 4.43
CA CYS A 125 -5.23 -1.72 3.19
C CYS A 125 -6.63 -1.08 3.04
N GLY A 126 -7.69 -1.76 3.48
CA GLY A 126 -9.04 -1.19 3.48
C GLY A 126 -9.17 0.03 4.38
N TYR A 127 -8.48 0.07 5.52
CA TYR A 127 -8.52 1.20 6.44
C TYR A 127 -7.54 2.31 6.08
N THR A 128 -6.33 1.94 5.66
CA THR A 128 -5.17 2.83 5.50
C THR A 128 -4.92 3.23 4.05
N GLY A 129 -5.48 2.47 3.10
CA GLY A 129 -5.18 2.60 1.69
C GLY A 129 -3.86 1.95 1.27
N ILE A 130 -2.98 1.54 2.19
CA ILE A 130 -1.66 0.98 1.86
C ILE A 130 -1.73 -0.56 1.89
N CYS A 131 -1.35 -1.19 0.78
CA CYS A 131 -1.34 -2.64 0.62
C CYS A 131 -0.36 -3.30 1.59
N PHE A 132 -0.78 -4.41 2.21
CA PHE A 132 0.00 -5.19 3.17
C PHE A 132 0.68 -4.33 4.25
N TYR A 133 -0.13 -3.49 4.89
CA TYR A 133 0.29 -2.59 5.94
C TYR A 133 -0.66 -2.69 7.13
N ARG A 134 -0.12 -2.57 8.35
CA ARG A 134 -0.82 -2.48 9.64
C ARG A 134 -1.56 -3.71 10.14
N ASP A 135 -2.24 -4.48 9.29
CA ASP A 135 -2.88 -5.73 9.71
C ASP A 135 -1.89 -6.89 9.87
N ALA A 136 -2.36 -8.02 10.41
CA ALA A 136 -1.51 -9.16 10.74
C ALA A 136 -0.77 -9.71 9.51
N SER A 137 -1.46 -9.84 8.36
CA SER A 137 -0.86 -10.29 7.11
C SER A 137 0.17 -9.28 6.57
N GLY A 138 -0.13 -7.97 6.63
CA GLY A 138 0.81 -6.93 6.27
C GLY A 138 2.07 -6.92 7.14
N ILE A 139 1.92 -7.05 8.46
CA ILE A 139 3.04 -7.14 9.41
C ILE A 139 3.88 -8.38 9.11
N LEU A 140 3.25 -9.54 8.89
CA LEU A 140 3.95 -10.79 8.60
C LEU A 140 4.75 -10.68 7.29
N LEU A 141 4.13 -10.22 6.20
CA LEU A 141 4.79 -10.07 4.91
C LEU A 141 5.99 -9.12 5.01
N ARG A 142 5.81 -7.95 5.63
CA ARG A 142 6.89 -6.98 5.81
C ARG A 142 8.06 -7.56 6.60
N LYS A 143 7.78 -8.24 7.72
CA LYS A 143 8.82 -8.90 8.53
C LYS A 143 9.55 -9.98 7.72
N ALA A 144 8.84 -10.80 6.95
CA ALA A 144 9.44 -11.83 6.12
C ALA A 144 10.39 -11.22 5.07
N LEU A 145 9.95 -10.21 4.34
CA LEU A 145 10.77 -9.52 3.33
C LEU A 145 12.00 -8.87 3.95
N PHE A 146 11.84 -8.14 5.07
CA PHE A 146 12.97 -7.53 5.76
C PHE A 146 13.99 -8.57 6.25
N THR A 147 13.54 -9.72 6.77
CA THR A 147 14.43 -10.83 7.17
C THR A 147 15.23 -11.39 5.99
N LEU A 148 14.65 -11.38 4.79
CA LEU A 148 15.34 -11.76 3.55
C LEU A 148 16.23 -10.64 2.97
N GLY A 149 16.39 -9.51 3.68
CA GLY A 149 17.15 -8.35 3.19
C GLY A 149 16.42 -7.54 2.11
N ILE A 150 15.12 -7.80 1.90
CA ILE A 150 14.30 -7.10 0.92
C ILE A 150 13.50 -6.03 1.64
N ASN A 151 13.70 -4.76 1.29
CA ASN A 151 12.86 -3.69 1.81
C ASN A 151 11.48 -3.73 1.11
N PRO A 152 10.37 -4.04 1.83
CA PRO A 152 9.02 -4.09 1.26
C PRO A 152 8.57 -2.76 0.66
N ASP A 153 9.13 -1.63 1.11
CA ASP A 153 8.81 -0.33 0.54
C ASP A 153 9.36 -0.16 -0.90
N PHE A 154 10.27 -1.01 -1.37
CA PHE A 154 10.82 -0.96 -2.74
C PHE A 154 10.25 -2.05 -3.67
N VAL A 155 9.27 -2.80 -3.17
CA VAL A 155 8.50 -3.77 -3.95
C VAL A 155 7.19 -3.12 -4.37
N TYR A 156 6.69 -3.44 -5.58
CA TYR A 156 5.35 -3.01 -5.98
C TYR A 156 4.31 -3.97 -5.41
N ILE A 157 3.34 -3.46 -4.65
CA ILE A 157 2.36 -4.28 -3.97
C ILE A 157 0.94 -3.78 -4.30
N THR A 158 0.07 -4.70 -4.70
CA THR A 158 -1.35 -4.43 -4.98
C THR A 158 -2.22 -5.62 -4.56
N ASN A 159 -3.53 -5.52 -4.79
CA ASN A 159 -4.48 -6.62 -4.67
C ASN A 159 -5.22 -6.82 -6.00
N VAL A 160 -5.72 -8.03 -6.28
CA VAL A 160 -6.59 -8.29 -7.44
C VAL A 160 -7.84 -7.41 -7.33
N VAL A 161 -8.57 -7.56 -6.22
CA VAL A 161 -9.75 -6.75 -5.92
C VAL A 161 -9.33 -5.43 -5.29
N LYS A 162 -9.95 -4.30 -5.68
CA LYS A 162 -9.55 -2.96 -5.19
C LYS A 162 -10.33 -2.48 -3.96
N CYS A 163 -11.43 -3.14 -3.59
CA CYS A 163 -12.26 -2.76 -2.45
C CYS A 163 -12.36 -3.90 -1.44
N ASN A 164 -12.32 -3.57 -0.14
CA ASN A 164 -12.46 -4.53 0.95
C ASN A 164 -13.81 -5.28 0.89
N PRO A 165 -13.82 -6.62 0.83
CA PRO A 165 -15.05 -7.40 0.89
C PRO A 165 -15.61 -7.47 2.33
N PRO A 166 -16.95 -7.36 2.52
CA PRO A 166 -17.59 -7.57 3.82
C PRO A 166 -17.21 -8.91 4.45
N GLY A 167 -16.86 -8.89 5.73
CA GLY A 167 -16.46 -10.09 6.46
C GLY A 167 -15.19 -10.77 5.95
N ASN A 168 -14.39 -10.08 5.10
CA ASN A 168 -13.26 -10.66 4.37
C ASN A 168 -13.64 -11.90 3.53
N LYS A 169 -14.87 -11.94 3.01
CA LYS A 169 -15.36 -13.04 2.16
C LYS A 169 -15.58 -12.55 0.74
N LEU A 170 -14.82 -13.07 -0.21
CA LEU A 170 -15.12 -12.87 -1.63
C LEU A 170 -16.39 -13.64 -2.01
N ARG A 171 -17.30 -12.94 -2.68
CA ARG A 171 -18.42 -13.46 -3.45
C ARG A 171 -18.02 -13.60 -4.90
N GLY A 172 -18.49 -14.66 -5.54
CA GLY A 172 -18.60 -14.73 -6.99
C GLY A 172 -17.27 -14.65 -7.74
N PHE A 173 -16.31 -15.52 -7.39
CA PHE A 173 -15.51 -16.07 -8.47
C PHE A 173 -16.47 -16.95 -9.29
N ASP A 174 -17.15 -16.35 -10.27
CA ASP A 174 -17.57 -17.15 -11.43
C ASP A 174 -16.26 -17.82 -11.93
N GLU A 175 -16.30 -19.09 -12.33
CA GLU A 175 -15.11 -19.90 -12.70
C GLU A 175 -14.09 -19.18 -13.62
N ARG A 176 -14.53 -18.12 -14.31
CA ARG A 176 -13.73 -17.22 -15.15
C ARG A 176 -12.66 -16.38 -14.45
N GLU A 177 -12.80 -15.99 -13.19
CA GLU A 177 -11.79 -15.12 -12.54
C GLU A 177 -10.67 -15.91 -11.84
N LEU A 178 -10.95 -17.14 -11.40
CA LEU A 178 -9.94 -18.07 -10.87
C LEU A 178 -9.16 -18.81 -11.98
N SER A 179 -9.67 -18.82 -13.21
CA SER A 179 -8.94 -19.43 -14.35
C SER A 179 -7.70 -18.66 -14.77
N LEU A 180 -7.47 -17.46 -14.22
CA LEU A 180 -6.23 -16.69 -14.42
C LEU A 180 -5.14 -17.04 -13.40
N LEU A 181 -5.46 -17.88 -12.41
CA LEU A 181 -4.54 -18.36 -11.36
C LEU A 181 -4.31 -19.88 -11.41
N ARG A 182 -4.85 -20.58 -12.42
CA ARG A 182 -4.59 -21.99 -12.71
C ARG A 182 -3.80 -22.12 -14.00
#